data_AF-A0A662AB27-F1
#
_entry.id   AF-A0A662AB27-F1
#
_cell.length_a   1.000
_cell.length_b   1.000
_cell.length_c   1.000
_cell.angle_alpha   90.00
_cell.angle_beta   90.00
_cell.angle_gamma   90.00
#
_symmetry.space_group_name_H-M   'P 1'
#
loop_
_entity.id
_entity.type
_entity.pdbx_description
1 polymer ?
#
loop_
_entity_poly.entity_id
_entity_poly.type
_entity_poly.pdbx_seq_one_letter_code
_entity_poly.pdbx_strand_id
1 'polypeptide(L)' 'MFLHSHPYKPFIPKTATKLIVGTLPPPRFSINELHAEDVNFCYGSKYGLLWPILDKIYTL' A
#
# COMPACT_ATOMS: atom_id res chain seq x y z
N MET A 1 -21.85 -10.69 1.63
CA MET A 1 -20.52 -11.23 1.96
C MET A 1 -19.51 -10.15 1.69
N PHE A 2 -18.60 -9.88 2.62
CA PHE A 2 -17.59 -8.83 2.46
C PHE A 2 -16.40 -9.37 1.66
N LEU A 3 -16.14 -8.82 0.48
CA LEU A 3 -14.99 -9.23 -0.33
C LEU A 3 -13.75 -8.51 0.18
N HIS A 4 -12.87 -9.24 0.89
CA HIS A 4 -11.63 -8.71 1.42
C HIS A 4 -10.46 -9.55 0.92
N SER A 5 -9.87 -9.11 -0.19
CA SER A 5 -8.79 -9.82 -0.88
C SER A 5 -7.64 -8.85 -1.13
N HIS A 6 -6.41 -9.36 -1.14
CA HIS A 6 -5.26 -8.53 -1.44
C HIS A 6 -5.27 -8.15 -2.94
N PRO A 7 -5.38 -6.87 -3.31
CA PRO A 7 -5.58 -6.43 -4.70
C PRO A 7 -4.27 -6.34 -5.50
N TYR A 8 -3.12 -6.36 -4.81
CA TYR A 8 -1.81 -6.17 -5.42
C TYR A 8 -0.97 -7.44 -5.38
N LYS A 9 -0.20 -7.68 -6.44
CA LYS A 9 0.84 -8.71 -6.42
C LYS A 9 2.00 -8.25 -5.52
N PRO A 10 2.74 -9.19 -4.90
CA PRO A 10 3.99 -8.84 -4.22
C PRO A 10 4.95 -8.11 -5.14
N PHE A 11 5.59 -7.05 -4.64
CA PHE A 11 6.63 -6.31 -5.35
C PHE A 11 7.94 -6.40 -4.56
N ILE A 12 8.89 -7.18 -5.07
CA ILE A 12 10.16 -7.47 -4.39
C ILE A 12 11.29 -7.36 -5.42
N PRO A 13 11.96 -6.20 -5.53
CA PRO A 13 13.14 -6.03 -6.37
C PRO A 13 14.28 -6.98 -5.98
N LYS A 14 15.05 -7.49 -6.95
CA LYS A 14 16.17 -8.42 -6.68
C LYS A 14 17.25 -7.84 -5.74
N THR A 15 17.39 -6.52 -5.72
CA THR A 15 18.37 -5.80 -4.90
C THR A 15 17.81 -5.34 -3.56
N ALA A 16 16.56 -5.70 -3.22
CA ALA A 16 15.94 -5.30 -1.97
C ALA A 16 16.70 -5.89 -0.77
N THR A 17 17.17 -5.02 0.13
CA THR A 17 17.85 -5.42 1.38
C THR A 17 16.91 -5.45 2.59
N LYS A 18 15.68 -4.95 2.42
CA LYS A 18 14.61 -4.90 3.42
C LYS A 18 13.28 -5.24 2.76
N LEU A 19 12.41 -5.91 3.48
CA LEU A 19 11.05 -6.26 3.04
C LEU A 19 10.03 -5.66 4.01
N ILE A 20 9.05 -4.94 3.47
CA ILE A 20 7.91 -4.44 4.24
C ILE A 20 6.76 -5.44 4.05
N VAL A 21 6.31 -6.04 5.15
CA VAL A 21 5.19 -6.99 5.16
C VAL A 21 4.02 -6.35 5.88
N GLY A 22 2.95 -6.06 5.14
CA GLY A 22 1.71 -5.51 5.67
C GLY A 22 0.70 -6.59 6.05
N THR A 23 -0.42 -6.14 6.59
CA THR A 23 -1.65 -6.93 6.70
C THR A 23 -2.49 -6.75 5.44
N LEU A 24 -3.79 -7.08 5.48
CA LEU A 24 -4.69 -6.78 4.38
C LEU A 24 -4.96 -5.26 4.27
N PRO A 25 -4.95 -4.69 3.05
CA PRO A 25 -5.34 -3.30 2.85
C PRO A 25 -6.82 -3.12 3.17
N PRO A 26 -7.29 -1.88 3.33
CA PRO A 26 -8.70 -1.64 3.57
C PRO A 26 -9.58 -2.24 2.46
N PRO A 27 -10.76 -2.76 2.81
CA PRO A 27 -11.64 -3.53 1.91
C PRO A 27 -11.96 -2.84 0.58
N ARG A 28 -12.10 -1.51 0.60
CA ARG A 28 -12.34 -0.68 -0.59
C ARG A 28 -11.32 -0.89 -1.71
N PHE A 29 -10.07 -1.23 -1.37
CA PHE A 29 -9.04 -1.56 -2.34
C PHE A 29 -9.27 -2.91 -3.02
N SER A 30 -9.93 -3.86 -2.36
CA SER A 30 -10.28 -5.17 -2.94
C SER A 30 -11.26 -5.06 -4.10
N ILE A 31 -12.08 -4.00 -4.09
CA ILE A 31 -13.14 -3.73 -5.06
C ILE A 31 -12.90 -2.46 -5.88
N ASN A 32 -11.69 -1.89 -5.79
CA ASN A 32 -11.27 -0.69 -6.53
C ASN A 32 -12.14 0.58 -6.25
N GLU A 33 -12.75 0.66 -5.07
CA GLU A 33 -13.48 1.84 -4.57
C GLU A 33 -12.52 2.83 -3.89
N LEU A 34 -11.65 3.45 -4.69
CA LEU A 34 -10.61 4.35 -4.21
C LEU A 34 -11.15 5.77 -3.96
N HIS A 35 -10.63 6.43 -2.93
CA HIS A 35 -10.79 7.89 -2.82
C HIS A 35 -9.97 8.58 -3.92
N ALA A 36 -10.35 9.82 -4.27
CA ALA A 36 -9.63 10.59 -5.29
C ALA A 36 -8.13 10.79 -4.97
N GLU A 37 -7.78 10.80 -3.69
CA GLU A 37 -6.41 10.99 -3.19
C GLU A 37 -5.70 9.64 -2.92
N ASP A 38 -6.40 8.51 -3.07
CA ASP A 38 -5.76 7.20 -2.95
C ASP A 38 -4.94 6.92 -4.22
N VAL A 39 -3.78 6.33 -4.03
CA VAL A 39 -2.98 5.73 -5.10
C VAL A 39 -3.35 4.25 -5.19
N ASN A 40 -3.63 3.77 -6.39
CA ASN A 40 -3.92 2.35 -6.66
C ASN A 40 -2.66 1.47 -6.57
N PHE A 41 -2.04 1.44 -5.38
CA PHE A 41 -0.81 0.72 -5.08
C PHE A 41 -0.72 0.34 -3.60
N CYS A 42 0.25 -0.53 -3.26
CA CYS A 42 0.56 -0.89 -1.88
C CYS A 42 0.78 0.35 -1.01
N TYR A 43 0.12 0.39 0.15
CA TYR A 43 0.14 1.54 1.07
C TYR A 43 -0.30 2.88 0.46
N GLY A 44 -1.01 2.86 -0.68
CA GLY A 44 -1.47 4.06 -1.39
C GLY A 44 -2.70 4.71 -0.78
N SER A 45 -3.16 4.28 0.40
CA SER A 45 -4.27 4.93 1.10
C SER A 45 -3.89 6.36 1.46
N LYS A 46 -4.77 7.34 1.26
CA LYS A 46 -4.58 8.73 1.72
C LYS A 46 -4.41 8.85 3.23
N TYR A 47 -4.93 7.88 3.98
CA TYR A 47 -4.74 7.75 5.43
C TYR A 47 -3.49 6.95 5.81
N GLY A 48 -2.76 6.39 4.83
CA GLY A 48 -1.55 5.62 5.05
C GLY A 48 -0.36 6.54 5.31
N LEU A 49 0.42 6.23 6.34
CA LEU A 49 1.58 7.04 6.73
C LEU A 49 2.92 6.49 6.24
N LEU A 50 2.93 5.32 5.59
CA LEU A 50 4.20 4.68 5.19
C LEU A 50 5.04 5.61 4.30
N TRP A 51 4.46 6.12 3.21
CA TRP A 51 5.19 6.94 2.26
C TRP A 51 5.67 8.27 2.87
N PRO A 52 4.84 9.05 3.60
CA PRO A 52 5.32 10.23 4.34
C PRO A 52 6.41 9.94 5.36
N ILE A 53 6.37 8.78 6.04
CA ILE A 53 7.41 8.38 6.99
C ILE A 53 8.73 8.08 6.26
N LEU A 54 8.67 7.32 5.16
CA LEU A 54 9.85 7.03 4.35
C LEU A 54 10.45 8.30 3.76
N ASP A 55 9.61 9.19 3.23
CA ASP A 55 10.00 10.52 2.76
C ASP A 55 10.78 11.29 3.83
N LYS A 56 10.29 11.31 5.07
CA LYS A 56 10.99 11.98 6.18
C LYS A 56 12.29 11.28 6.61
N ILE A 57 12.35 9.96 6.57
CA ILE A 57 13.55 9.19 6.99
C ILE A 57 14.66 9.29 5.96
N TYR A 58 14.31 9.28 4.68
CA TYR A 58 15.25 9.24 3.57
C TYR A 58 15.41 10.58 2.85
N THR A 59 14.61 11.59 3.20
CA THR A 59 14.58 12.92 2.57
C THR A 59 14.42 12.80 1.05
N LEU A 60 13.33 12.16 0.62
CA LEU A 60 13.08 11.80 -0.79
C LEU A 60 12.64 12.99 -1.67
#